data_AF-A0A7S0M9I9-F1
#
_entry.id   AF-A0A7S0M9I9-F1
#
_cell.length_a   1.000
_cell.length_b   1.000
_cell.length_c   1.000
_cell.angle_alpha   90.00
_cell.angle_beta   90.00
_cell.angle_gamma   90.00
#
_symmetry.space_group_name_H-M   'P 1'
#
loop_
_entity.id
_entity.type
_entity.pdbx_description
1 polymer ?
#
loop_
_entity_poly.entity_id
_entity_poly.type
_entity_poly.pdbx_seq_one_letter_code
_entity_poly.pdbx_strand_id
1 'polypeptide(L)'
;GGKEGAGAGKKWTLEGSPGQEQLSQPEAALCNASKMTPADYLQAKAALFRASFLSTHLAPESACAIAAAAGLDLPKALKVYELLVANGWIRAAPPPPPL
;
A
#
# COMPACT_ATOMS: atom_id res chain seq x y z
N GLY A 1 -18.65 22.17 -37.41
CA GLY A 1 -19.48 21.86 -36.24
C GLY A 1 -18.63 21.09 -35.24
N GLY A 2 -18.80 21.35 -33.95
CA GLY A 2 -17.83 21.16 -32.88
C GLY A 2 -17.24 19.75 -32.70
N LYS A 3 -15.94 19.72 -32.38
CA LYS A 3 -15.28 18.59 -31.72
C LYS A 3 -15.68 18.61 -30.24
N GLU A 4 -16.45 17.64 -29.80
CA GLU A 4 -16.72 17.41 -28.38
C GLU A 4 -15.48 16.75 -27.75
N GLY A 5 -14.69 17.55 -27.04
CA GLY A 5 -13.58 17.09 -26.23
C GLY A 5 -14.12 16.33 -25.03
N ALA A 6 -14.25 15.01 -25.16
CA ALA A 6 -14.42 14.12 -24.01
C ALA A 6 -13.13 14.15 -23.18
N GLY A 7 -13.08 15.07 -22.22
CA GLY A 7 -12.17 14.98 -21.08
C GLY A 7 -12.55 13.79 -20.21
N ALA A 8 -12.33 12.58 -20.72
CA ALA A 8 -12.43 11.36 -19.95
C ALA A 8 -11.34 11.47 -18.87
N GLY A 9 -11.75 11.82 -17.65
CA GLY A 9 -10.88 11.80 -16.47
C GLY A 9 -10.17 10.45 -16.47
N LYS A 10 -8.85 10.48 -16.73
CA LYS A 10 -8.05 9.29 -16.98
C LYS A 10 -8.27 8.34 -15.82
N LYS A 11 -9.05 7.28 -16.06
CA LYS A 11 -9.38 6.27 -15.05
C LYS A 11 -8.02 5.71 -14.64
N TRP A 12 -7.68 5.87 -13.36
CA TRP A 12 -6.46 5.27 -12.84
C TRP A 12 -6.67 3.76 -12.94
N THR A 13 -5.97 3.12 -13.87
CA THR A 13 -6.04 1.69 -14.12
C THR A 13 -4.63 1.15 -13.93
N LEU A 14 -4.51 0.09 -13.13
CA LEU A 14 -3.23 -0.60 -12.93
C LEU A 14 -2.81 -1.40 -14.16
N GLU A 15 -3.71 -1.58 -15.13
CA GLU A 15 -3.52 -2.40 -16.34
C GLU A 15 -2.27 -1.99 -17.12
N GLY A 16 -1.34 -2.93 -17.25
CA GLY A 16 -0.04 -2.73 -17.93
C GLY A 16 1.04 -2.12 -17.04
N SER A 17 0.79 -1.91 -15.74
CA SER A 17 1.81 -1.46 -14.80
C SER A 17 2.72 -2.62 -14.38
N PRO A 18 4.05 -2.41 -14.32
CA PRO A 18 4.99 -3.45 -13.90
C PRO A 18 4.69 -3.92 -12.47
N GLY A 19 4.61 -5.25 -12.28
CA GLY A 19 4.31 -5.87 -10.99
C GLY A 19 2.81 -6.03 -10.67
N GLN A 20 1.90 -5.58 -11.55
CA GLN A 20 0.45 -5.81 -11.36
C GLN A 20 0.11 -7.29 -11.24
N GLU A 21 0.76 -8.16 -12.01
CA GLU A 21 0.59 -9.62 -11.99
C GLU A 21 0.95 -10.28 -10.64
N GLN A 22 1.72 -9.59 -9.80
CA GLN A 22 2.10 -10.05 -8.47
C GLN A 22 1.12 -9.62 -7.37
N LEU A 23 0.13 -8.78 -7.73
CA LEU A 23 -0.89 -8.32 -6.80
C LEU A 23 -2.06 -9.30 -6.75
N SER A 24 -2.43 -9.70 -5.54
CA SER A 24 -3.70 -10.36 -5.28
C SER A 24 -4.86 -9.39 -5.53
N GLN A 25 -6.07 -9.90 -5.73
CA GLN A 25 -7.28 -9.08 -5.87
C GLN A 25 -7.44 -7.97 -4.81
N PRO A 26 -7.24 -8.22 -3.49
CA PRO A 26 -7.33 -7.16 -2.48
C PRO A 26 -6.22 -6.11 -2.59
N GLU A 27 -5.02 -6.51 -3.02
CA GLU A 27 -3.88 -5.60 -3.20
C GLU A 27 -4.10 -4.68 -4.41
N ALA A 28 -4.61 -5.25 -5.52
CA ALA A 28 -4.99 -4.49 -6.71
C ALA A 28 -6.15 -3.53 -6.43
N ALA A 29 -7.13 -3.94 -5.62
CA ALA A 29 -8.21 -3.05 -5.17
C ALA A 29 -7.67 -1.87 -4.35
N LEU A 30 -6.73 -2.12 -3.43
CA LEU A 30 -6.10 -1.07 -2.63
C LEU A 30 -5.30 -0.10 -3.50
N CYS A 31 -4.52 -0.61 -4.46
CA CYS A 31 -3.72 0.21 -5.36
C CYS A 31 -4.60 1.10 -6.23
N ASN A 32 -5.73 0.59 -6.74
CA ASN A 32 -6.71 1.38 -7.47
C ASN A 32 -7.37 2.45 -6.59
N ALA A 33 -7.85 2.07 -5.40
CA ALA A 33 -8.54 2.98 -4.48
C ALA A 33 -7.62 4.10 -3.97
N SER A 34 -6.33 3.80 -3.80
CA SER A 34 -5.34 4.75 -3.27
C SER A 34 -4.52 5.45 -4.34
N LYS A 35 -4.81 5.22 -5.64
CA LYS A 35 -4.03 5.73 -6.79
C LYS A 35 -2.53 5.51 -6.60
N MET A 36 -2.17 4.27 -6.28
CA MET A 36 -0.81 3.83 -5.98
C MET A 36 -0.36 2.88 -7.09
N THR A 37 0.89 3.01 -7.52
CA THR A 37 1.44 2.09 -8.52
C THR A 37 1.73 0.73 -7.87
N PRO A 38 1.61 -0.39 -8.61
CA PRO A 38 2.00 -1.70 -8.11
C PRO A 38 3.47 -1.73 -7.65
N ALA A 39 4.36 -1.03 -8.35
CA ALA A 39 5.77 -0.96 -8.00
C ALA A 39 5.99 -0.34 -6.61
N ASP A 40 5.37 0.82 -6.34
CA ASP A 40 5.43 1.49 -5.04
C ASP A 40 4.85 0.60 -3.93
N TYR A 41 3.70 -0.03 -4.21
CA TYR A 41 3.06 -0.96 -3.29
C TYR A 41 3.97 -2.15 -2.94
N LEU A 42 4.53 -2.81 -3.96
CA LEU A 42 5.39 -3.98 -3.79
C LEU A 42 6.67 -3.63 -3.04
N GLN A 43 7.24 -2.46 -3.31
CA GLN A 43 8.42 -1.96 -2.59
C GLN A 43 8.10 -1.73 -1.11
N ALA A 44 6.99 -1.06 -0.79
CA ALA A 44 6.54 -0.87 0.58
C ALA A 44 6.20 -2.20 1.27
N LYS A 45 5.48 -3.10 0.59
CA LYS A 45 5.18 -4.46 1.07
C LYS A 45 6.47 -5.20 1.44
N ALA A 46 7.44 -5.26 0.54
CA ALA A 46 8.72 -5.92 0.79
C ALA A 46 9.47 -5.31 1.99
N ALA A 47 9.47 -3.98 2.13
CA ALA A 47 10.08 -3.29 3.26
C ALA A 47 9.39 -3.63 4.59
N LEU A 48 8.05 -3.65 4.60
CA LEU A 48 7.24 -4.01 5.78
C LEU A 48 7.41 -5.48 6.17
N PHE A 49 7.49 -6.40 5.21
CA PHE A 49 7.78 -7.80 5.48
C PHE A 49 9.16 -8.00 6.12
N ARG A 50 10.20 -7.33 5.58
CA ARG A 50 11.54 -7.36 6.18
C ARG A 50 11.53 -6.81 7.60
N ALA A 51 10.85 -5.70 7.83
CA ALA A 51 10.76 -5.11 9.16
C ALA A 51 9.97 -5.98 10.15
N SER A 52 8.86 -6.59 9.71
CA SER A 52 8.08 -7.53 10.52
C SER A 52 8.87 -8.79 10.85
N PHE A 53 9.72 -9.26 9.94
CA PHE A 53 10.62 -10.39 10.18
C PHE A 53 11.66 -10.06 11.26
N LEU A 54 12.19 -8.83 11.28
CA LEU A 54 13.20 -8.40 12.25
C LEU A 54 12.62 -8.09 13.64
N SER A 55 11.47 -7.40 13.71
CA SER A 55 10.92 -6.90 14.99
C SER A 55 9.84 -7.80 15.60
N THR A 56 9.42 -8.87 14.90
CA THR A 56 8.29 -9.77 15.24
C THR A 56 6.92 -9.10 15.28
N HIS A 57 6.83 -7.87 15.80
CA HIS A 57 5.65 -7.02 15.79
C HIS A 57 6.03 -5.64 15.24
N LEU A 58 5.14 -5.07 14.43
CA LEU A 58 5.36 -3.79 13.77
C LEU A 58 4.30 -2.79 14.23
N ALA A 59 4.73 -1.66 14.78
CA ALA A 59 3.82 -0.57 15.12
C ALA A 59 3.39 0.18 13.84
N PRO A 60 2.15 0.72 13.79
CA PRO A 60 1.67 1.47 12.62
C PRO A 60 2.55 2.68 12.31
N GLU A 61 3.08 3.37 13.32
CA GLU A 61 3.98 4.52 13.13
C GLU A 61 5.28 4.09 12.45
N SER A 62 5.92 3.00 12.92
CA SER A 62 7.13 2.46 12.30
C SER A 62 6.85 1.96 10.88
N ALA A 63 5.72 1.28 10.67
CA ALA A 63 5.30 0.81 9.35
C ALA A 63 5.13 1.98 8.36
N CYS A 64 4.47 3.06 8.80
CA CYS A 64 4.33 4.28 8.02
C CYS A 64 5.67 4.92 7.70
N ALA A 65 6.59 5.00 8.66
CA ALA A 65 7.93 5.53 8.42
C ALA A 65 8.73 4.69 7.40
N ILE A 66 8.66 3.36 7.49
CA ILE A 66 9.32 2.42 6.57
C ILE A 66 8.75 2.55 5.15
N ALA A 67 7.43 2.56 5.02
CA ALA A 67 6.77 2.72 3.73
C ALA A 67 6.98 4.12 3.14
N ALA A 68 7.05 5.17 3.97
CA ALA A 68 7.41 6.52 3.53
C ALA A 68 8.84 6.60 3.01
N ALA A 69 9.79 5.91 3.66
CA ALA A 69 11.15 5.77 3.14
C ALA A 69 11.20 5.02 1.79
N ALA A 70 10.19 4.19 1.49
CA ALA A 70 10.00 3.53 0.21
C ALA A 70 9.23 4.36 -0.83
N GLY A 71 8.86 5.61 -0.53
CA GLY A 71 8.18 6.52 -1.46
C GLY A 71 6.65 6.59 -1.32
N LEU A 72 6.05 5.95 -0.32
CA LEU A 72 4.60 6.04 -0.07
C LEU A 72 4.20 7.23 0.81
N ASP A 73 3.12 7.90 0.47
CA ASP A 73 2.50 8.88 1.38
C ASP A 73 2.02 8.21 2.67
N LEU A 74 2.08 8.92 3.81
CA LEU A 74 1.58 8.44 5.11
C LEU A 74 0.19 7.78 5.07
N PRO A 75 -0.87 8.41 4.51
CA PRO A 75 -2.20 7.81 4.46
C PRO A 75 -2.27 6.55 3.57
N LYS A 76 -1.39 6.45 2.57
CA LYS A 76 -1.28 5.27 1.71
C LYS A 76 -0.56 4.14 2.45
N ALA A 77 0.54 4.46 3.13
CA ALA A 77 1.33 3.55 3.93
C ALA A 77 0.49 2.88 5.02
N LEU A 78 -0.35 3.67 5.71
CA LEU A 78 -1.26 3.15 6.73
C LEU A 78 -2.20 2.09 6.15
N LYS A 79 -2.83 2.36 5.00
CA LYS A 79 -3.73 1.39 4.35
C LYS A 79 -3.02 0.11 3.92
N VAL A 80 -1.77 0.22 3.46
CA VAL A 80 -0.95 -0.97 3.14
C VAL A 80 -0.71 -1.77 4.42
N TYR A 81 -0.25 -1.12 5.49
CA TYR A 81 -0.05 -1.77 6.79
C TYR A 81 -1.32 -2.47 7.28
N GLU A 82 -2.47 -1.80 7.28
CA GLU A 82 -3.74 -2.38 7.71
C GLU A 82 -4.13 -3.61 6.88
N LEU A 83 -3.94 -3.54 5.56
CA LEU A 83 -4.20 -4.68 4.69
C LEU A 83 -3.29 -5.88 5.04
N LEU A 84 -1.99 -5.64 5.26
CA LEU A 84 -1.04 -6.70 5.60
C LEU A 84 -1.35 -7.32 6.98
N VAL A 85 -1.76 -6.51 7.94
CA VAL A 85 -2.19 -6.98 9.27
C VAL A 85 -3.49 -7.78 9.18
N ALA A 86 -4.49 -7.29 8.44
CA ALA A 86 -5.78 -7.96 8.27
C ALA A 86 -5.65 -9.32 7.57
N ASN A 87 -4.68 -9.46 6.66
CA ASN A 87 -4.35 -10.74 6.01
C ASN A 87 -3.47 -11.65 6.88
N GLY A 88 -3.05 -11.21 8.07
CA GLY A 88 -2.16 -11.95 8.96
C GLY A 88 -0.73 -12.11 8.43
N TRP A 89 -0.33 -11.29 7.46
CA TRP A 89 0.99 -11.34 6.83
C TRP A 89 2.07 -10.66 7.68
N ILE A 90 1.69 -9.62 8.43
CA ILE A 90 2.53 -8.98 9.45
C ILE A 90 1.75 -8.90 10.75
N ARG A 91 2.47 -8.89 11.88
CA ARG A 91 1.83 -8.77 13.20
C ARG A 91 1.87 -7.32 13.65
N ALA A 92 0.71 -6.78 14.01
CA ALA A 92 0.62 -5.47 14.63
C ALA A 92 1.29 -5.48 16.02
N ALA A 93 1.97 -4.39 16.36
CA ALA A 93 2.41 -4.16 17.73
C ALA A 93 1.19 -4.12 18.68
N PRO A 94 1.29 -4.73 19.87
CA PRO A 94 0.24 -4.62 20.87
C PRO A 94 0.02 -3.13 21.20
N PRO A 95 -1.23 -2.71 21.44
CA PRO A 95 -1.49 -1.34 21.85
C PRO A 95 -0.69 -1.02 23.14
N PRO A 96 -0.19 0.21 23.30
CA PRO A 96 0.45 0.60 24.54
C PRO A 96 -0.54 0.43 25.70
N PRO A 97 -0.07 0.07 26.91
CA PRO A 97 -0.93 -0.04 28.07
C PRO A 97 -1.65 1.30 28.31
N PRO A 98 -2.91 1.28 28.76
CA PRO A 98 -3.57 2.50 29.21
C PRO A 98 -2.76 3.11 30.37
N LEU A 99 -2.46 4.41 30.26
CA LEU A 99 -1.83 5.21 31.31
C LEU A 99 -2.79 5.40 32.50
#